data_AF-A0A7Y2C218-F1
#
_entry.id   AF-A0A7Y2C218-F1
#
_cell.length_a   1.000
_cell.length_b   1.000
_cell.length_c   1.000
_cell.angle_alpha   90.00
_cell.angle_beta   90.00
_cell.angle_gamma   90.00
#
_symmetry.space_group_name_H-M   'P 1'
#
loop_
_entity.id
_entity.type
_entity.pdbx_description
1 polymer ?
#
loop_
_entity_poly.entity_id
_entity_poly.type
_entity_poly.pdbx_seq_one_letter_code
_entity_poly.pdbx_strand_id
1 'polypeptide(L)'
;MKHLWIILLCATSFTVFAQSEYTYFSDRRFFSPEDLVGYQFVPRVMEIPRESKKTLKAGEVTFGITGKNLYVKGEGIEGVYNINSIDSPQYGYQLVLMNPRNPASKGTLKVILTKGAFVDALIFKKDHDEPEIIFVLPEMTKESRAKVKSYYTDWGELAIDSPEDVWGKTIRPFFKIYQDSKIQEKFNPGDSVRVVFKYKEIVKGKTEEISIASKSNQPVIEKKETVAEISEEKNEKPMESAPEIEESTENNSPFFSSPKPKEEADSGSPFFSSPKPKEENTTGSPFFSTSGEEKEEPKPEPVPTAPVASKEKVDKEVEEVIAKVKEVKNEKRKNAKVKIEQRYSIDLTFREEYKDGTSTLHRLSFPVKKWAEREDENAKPGEEKYQIEFQGEGNKVFYLYLTTERTVTAFEWRNEKWLVRD
;
A
#
# COMPACT_ATOMS: atom_id res chain seq x y z
N MET A 1 -19.54 49.51 36.08
CA MET A 1 -18.28 48.77 35.89
C MET A 1 -18.62 47.45 35.19
N LYS A 2 -18.66 47.52 33.86
CA LYS A 2 -18.88 46.41 32.91
C LYS A 2 -17.57 46.31 32.11
N HIS A 3 -17.22 45.10 31.67
CA HIS A 3 -16.06 44.76 30.82
C HIS A 3 -14.72 44.52 31.55
N LEU A 4 -14.53 43.33 32.15
CA LEU A 4 -13.16 42.79 32.32
C LEU A 4 -13.11 41.27 32.63
N TRP A 5 -13.96 40.42 32.04
CA TRP A 5 -13.85 38.96 32.22
C TRP A 5 -14.22 38.17 30.94
N ILE A 6 -13.73 38.64 29.79
CA ILE A 6 -13.80 37.89 28.51
C ILE A 6 -12.43 37.94 27.84
N ILE A 7 -11.40 37.40 28.51
CA ILE A 7 -10.17 36.90 27.87
C ILE A 7 -9.64 35.74 28.73
N LEU A 8 -10.39 34.64 28.78
CA LEU A 8 -9.81 33.31 28.98
C LEU A 8 -10.10 32.54 27.70
N LEU A 9 -9.56 33.09 26.61
CA LEU A 9 -9.68 32.61 25.25
C LEU A 9 -8.70 31.44 25.09
N CYS A 10 -9.26 30.23 24.97
CA CYS A 10 -8.80 29.13 24.13
C CYS A 10 -7.28 29.05 23.86
N ALA A 11 -6.52 28.62 24.87
CA ALA A 11 -5.20 28.02 24.66
C ALA A 11 -5.24 26.53 25.01
N THR A 12 -6.30 25.82 24.60
CA THR A 12 -6.17 24.38 24.37
C THR A 12 -5.51 24.22 23.01
N SER A 13 -4.18 24.21 23.02
CA SER A 13 -3.39 23.63 21.94
C SER A 13 -3.88 22.20 21.76
N PHE A 14 -4.82 22.01 20.83
CA PHE A 14 -5.02 20.72 20.19
C PHE A 14 -3.71 20.43 19.47
N THR A 15 -2.80 19.77 20.19
CA THR A 15 -1.83 18.92 19.52
C THR A 15 -2.68 17.86 18.84
N VAL A 16 -2.96 18.09 17.56
CA VAL A 16 -3.42 17.04 16.67
C VAL A 16 -2.24 16.08 16.58
N PHE A 17 -2.11 15.21 17.57
CA PHE A 17 -1.39 13.97 17.37
C PHE A 17 -2.14 13.29 16.25
N ALA A 18 -1.52 13.19 15.08
CA ALA A 18 -1.94 12.25 14.06
C ALA A 18 -2.13 10.91 14.79
N GLN A 19 -3.37 10.48 14.98
CA GLN A 19 -3.66 9.23 15.64
C GLN A 19 -3.09 8.15 14.72
N SER A 20 -1.97 7.55 15.12
CA SER A 20 -1.39 6.44 14.36
C SER A 20 -2.45 5.35 14.28
N GLU A 21 -2.83 4.89 13.09
CA GLU A 21 -3.78 3.80 12.97
C GLU A 21 -3.14 2.47 13.39
N TYR A 22 -3.96 1.53 13.85
CA TYR A 22 -3.46 0.17 14.07
C TYR A 22 -3.02 -0.47 12.75
N THR A 23 -1.99 -1.29 12.84
CA THR A 23 -1.67 -2.25 11.79
C THR A 23 -2.59 -3.44 11.95
N TYR A 24 -3.41 -3.73 10.97
CA TYR A 24 -4.31 -4.89 11.05
C TYR A 24 -3.62 -6.15 10.56
N PHE A 25 -3.98 -7.27 11.19
CA PHE A 25 -3.56 -8.61 10.78
C PHE A 25 -3.65 -8.84 9.26
N SER A 26 -4.72 -8.33 8.64
CA SER A 26 -5.02 -8.52 7.22
C SER A 26 -4.44 -7.45 6.29
N ASP A 27 -3.56 -6.56 6.78
CA ASP A 27 -3.05 -5.46 5.95
C ASP A 27 -2.07 -5.96 4.86
N ARG A 28 -1.19 -6.91 5.18
CA ARG A 28 -0.15 -7.37 4.25
C ARG A 28 0.35 -8.78 4.56
N ARG A 29 0.73 -9.53 3.53
CA ARG A 29 1.48 -10.78 3.61
C ARG A 29 2.99 -10.54 3.51
N PHE A 30 3.76 -11.36 4.21
CA PHE A 30 5.22 -11.25 4.31
C PHE A 30 5.85 -12.58 3.89
N PHE A 31 6.30 -12.65 2.64
CA PHE A 31 6.88 -13.87 2.05
C PHE A 31 8.39 -13.96 2.23
N SER A 32 9.03 -12.84 2.53
CA SER A 32 10.48 -12.73 2.75
C SER A 32 10.83 -11.77 3.90
N PRO A 33 12.02 -11.91 4.52
CA PRO A 33 12.53 -10.94 5.49
C PRO A 33 12.56 -9.50 4.97
N GLU A 34 12.82 -9.31 3.67
CA GLU A 34 12.88 -8.02 3.01
C GLU A 34 11.54 -7.29 3.04
N ASP A 35 10.42 -8.02 3.09
CA ASP A 35 9.07 -7.43 3.21
C ASP A 35 8.86 -6.69 4.53
N LEU A 36 9.63 -7.01 5.56
CA LEU A 36 9.59 -6.32 6.86
C LEU A 36 10.25 -4.94 6.80
N VAL A 37 11.21 -4.75 5.89
CA VAL A 37 12.04 -3.54 5.85
C VAL A 37 11.20 -2.33 5.45
N GLY A 38 11.24 -1.31 6.29
CA GLY A 38 10.48 -0.07 6.17
C GLY A 38 9.02 -0.18 6.61
N TYR A 39 8.60 -1.33 7.15
CA TYR A 39 7.26 -1.51 7.71
C TYR A 39 7.21 -1.12 9.19
N GLN A 40 6.09 -0.54 9.60
CA GLN A 40 5.82 -0.20 11.00
C GLN A 40 4.60 -0.94 11.52
N PHE A 41 4.80 -1.75 12.56
CA PHE A 41 3.71 -2.41 13.26
C PHE A 41 3.18 -1.56 14.40
N VAL A 42 1.85 -1.49 14.51
CA VAL A 42 1.11 -0.80 15.57
C VAL A 42 0.12 -1.80 16.18
N PRO A 43 0.51 -2.54 17.24
CA PRO A 43 -0.33 -3.56 17.87
C PRO A 43 -1.45 -2.97 18.73
N ARG A 44 -2.45 -3.81 19.06
CA ARG A 44 -3.57 -3.44 19.96
C ARG A 44 -3.44 -4.05 21.34
N VAL A 45 -2.73 -5.16 21.48
CA VAL A 45 -2.60 -5.88 22.76
C VAL A 45 -1.14 -6.05 23.09
N MET A 46 -0.81 -5.85 24.36
CA MET A 46 0.47 -6.21 24.98
C MET A 46 0.19 -7.24 26.07
N GLU A 47 0.98 -8.30 26.12
CA GLU A 47 0.88 -9.37 27.12
C GLU A 47 2.27 -9.77 27.61
N ILE A 48 2.47 -9.73 28.93
CA ILE A 48 3.61 -10.33 29.60
C ILE A 48 3.13 -11.67 30.16
N PRO A 49 3.64 -12.81 29.67
CA PRO A 49 3.12 -14.12 30.03
C PRO A 49 3.02 -14.33 31.54
N ARG A 50 1.83 -14.72 32.01
CA ARG A 50 1.53 -14.97 33.44
C ARG A 50 1.59 -13.74 34.37
N GLU A 51 1.87 -12.56 33.85
CA GLU A 51 1.98 -11.34 34.65
C GLU A 51 0.85 -10.35 34.35
N SER A 52 0.73 -9.91 33.09
CA SER A 52 -0.21 -8.86 32.74
C SER A 52 -0.64 -8.89 31.28
N LYS A 53 -1.83 -8.33 31.02
CA LYS A 53 -2.37 -8.13 29.68
C LYS A 53 -3.02 -6.75 29.62
N LYS A 54 -2.68 -5.98 28.60
CA LYS A 54 -3.12 -4.59 28.42
C LYS A 54 -3.57 -4.35 26.99
N THR A 55 -4.71 -3.68 26.83
CA THR A 55 -5.11 -3.11 25.54
C THR A 55 -4.42 -1.77 25.37
N LEU A 56 -3.70 -1.62 24.26
CA LEU A 56 -2.96 -0.44 23.88
C LEU A 56 -3.84 0.51 23.09
N LYS A 57 -3.58 1.82 23.21
CA LYS A 57 -4.05 2.80 22.22
C LYS A 57 -3.17 2.72 20.97
N ALA A 58 -3.75 3.08 19.84
CA ALA A 58 -3.02 3.09 18.58
C ALA A 58 -1.83 4.07 18.65
N GLY A 59 -0.64 3.60 18.29
CA GLY A 59 0.62 4.34 18.37
C GLY A 59 1.27 4.43 19.77
N GLU A 60 0.67 3.80 20.79
CA GLU A 60 1.26 3.70 22.15
C GLU A 60 2.53 2.85 22.13
N VAL A 61 2.51 1.75 21.38
CA VAL A 61 3.67 0.93 21.06
C VAL A 61 3.79 0.85 19.55
N THR A 62 5.01 0.97 19.02
CA THR A 62 5.30 0.75 17.60
C THR A 62 6.61 -0.01 17.41
N PHE A 63 6.67 -0.81 16.34
CA PHE A 63 7.88 -1.49 15.89
C PHE A 63 8.14 -1.12 14.44
N GLY A 64 9.06 -0.17 14.22
CA GLY A 64 9.52 0.24 12.89
C GLY A 64 10.78 -0.53 12.52
N ILE A 65 10.74 -1.32 11.45
CA ILE A 65 11.88 -2.11 10.99
C ILE A 65 12.54 -1.38 9.83
N THR A 66 13.87 -1.29 9.83
CA THR A 66 14.67 -0.82 8.70
C THR A 66 15.70 -1.88 8.34
N GLY A 67 16.50 -1.65 7.29
CA GLY A 67 17.54 -2.62 6.90
C GLY A 67 18.65 -2.81 7.95
N LYS A 68 18.79 -1.88 8.90
CA LYS A 68 19.86 -1.91 9.92
C LYS A 68 19.37 -1.84 11.36
N ASN A 69 18.20 -1.27 11.58
CA ASN A 69 17.71 -0.95 12.93
C ASN A 69 16.25 -1.35 13.12
N LEU A 70 15.93 -1.76 14.33
CA LEU A 70 14.58 -1.80 14.87
C LEU A 70 14.37 -0.57 15.75
N TYR A 71 13.34 0.20 15.44
CA TYR A 71 12.86 1.32 16.24
C TYR A 71 11.65 0.86 17.05
N VAL A 72 11.80 0.85 18.36
CA VAL A 72 10.72 0.51 19.29
C VAL A 72 10.29 1.76 20.02
N LYS A 73 9.00 2.09 19.95
CA LYS A 73 8.36 3.07 20.83
C LYS A 73 7.50 2.33 21.84
N GLY A 74 7.53 2.72 23.11
CA GLY A 74 6.70 2.12 24.15
C GLY A 74 7.32 2.28 25.53
N GLU A 75 6.47 2.47 26.55
CA GLU A 75 6.94 2.63 27.93
C GLU A 75 7.78 1.43 28.39
N GLY A 76 9.00 1.69 28.89
CA GLY A 76 9.93 0.67 29.40
C GLY A 76 10.73 -0.12 28.34
N ILE A 77 10.32 -0.07 27.07
CA ILE A 77 10.93 -0.81 25.95
C ILE A 77 11.49 0.07 24.83
N GLU A 78 11.23 1.38 24.90
CA GLU A 78 11.65 2.34 23.89
C GLU A 78 13.16 2.30 23.64
N GLY A 79 13.53 2.28 22.35
CA GLY A 79 14.93 2.22 21.96
C GLY A 79 15.13 1.98 20.46
N VAL A 80 16.39 2.14 20.05
CA VAL A 80 16.86 1.77 18.72
C VAL A 80 17.84 0.62 18.89
N TYR A 81 17.55 -0.50 18.22
CA TYR A 81 18.34 -1.72 18.30
C TYR A 81 18.93 -2.02 16.93
N ASN A 82 20.22 -2.32 16.87
CA ASN A 82 20.85 -2.73 15.61
C ASN A 82 20.39 -4.16 15.29
N ILE A 83 19.99 -4.39 14.05
CA ILE A 83 19.65 -5.70 13.52
C ILE A 83 20.94 -6.34 13.03
N ASN A 84 21.37 -7.41 13.70
CA ASN A 84 22.56 -8.15 13.32
C ASN A 84 22.27 -9.20 12.23
N SER A 85 21.12 -9.88 12.35
CA SER A 85 20.62 -10.82 11.35
C SER A 85 19.10 -10.90 11.39
N ILE A 86 18.50 -11.39 10.30
CA ILE A 86 17.10 -11.79 10.23
C ILE A 86 17.05 -13.25 9.80
N ASP A 87 16.70 -14.12 10.74
CA ASP A 87 16.58 -15.55 10.52
C ASP A 87 15.13 -15.90 10.13
N SER A 88 14.93 -16.99 9.38
CA SER A 88 13.59 -17.44 8.92
C SER A 88 13.21 -18.82 9.50
N PRO A 89 12.93 -18.92 10.81
CA PRO A 89 12.46 -20.16 11.44
C PRO A 89 11.04 -20.54 10.99
N GLN A 90 10.57 -21.74 11.37
CA GLN A 90 9.27 -22.28 10.93
C GLN A 90 8.05 -21.40 11.29
N TYR A 91 8.15 -20.57 12.32
CA TYR A 91 7.06 -19.70 12.77
C TYR A 91 7.00 -18.34 12.05
N GLY A 92 7.98 -18.01 11.21
CA GLY A 92 8.09 -16.68 10.59
C GLY A 92 9.52 -16.15 10.60
N TYR A 93 9.74 -14.98 11.17
CA TYR A 93 11.04 -14.31 11.17
C TYR A 93 11.57 -14.03 12.58
N GLN A 94 12.88 -14.02 12.74
CA GLN A 94 13.54 -13.63 13.98
C GLN A 94 14.63 -12.60 13.69
N LEU A 95 14.43 -11.38 14.15
CA LEU A 95 15.46 -10.35 14.14
C LEU A 95 16.33 -10.53 15.39
N VAL A 96 17.62 -10.75 15.19
CA VAL A 96 18.62 -10.78 16.27
C VAL A 96 19.10 -9.35 16.50
N LEU A 97 18.89 -8.86 17.72
CA LEU A 97 19.06 -7.45 18.06
C LEU A 97 20.28 -7.24 18.96
N MET A 98 20.97 -6.13 18.75
CA MET A 98 22.07 -5.67 19.59
C MET A 98 21.82 -4.23 20.02
N ASN A 99 21.97 -3.96 21.32
CA ASN A 99 21.85 -2.59 21.81
C ASN A 99 23.14 -1.81 21.46
N PRO A 100 23.06 -0.70 20.69
CA PRO A 100 24.24 0.06 20.29
C PRO A 100 24.96 0.72 21.48
N ARG A 101 24.27 0.95 22.61
CA ARG A 101 24.85 1.52 23.83
C ARG A 101 25.47 0.46 24.74
N ASN A 102 25.03 -0.79 24.62
CA ASN A 102 25.58 -1.93 25.37
C ASN A 102 25.59 -3.18 24.47
N PRO A 103 26.65 -3.42 23.69
CA PRO A 103 26.70 -4.54 22.75
C PRO A 103 26.61 -5.93 23.38
N ALA A 104 26.84 -6.06 24.70
CA ALA A 104 26.64 -7.32 25.41
C ALA A 104 25.15 -7.66 25.60
N SER A 105 24.28 -6.63 25.55
CA SER A 105 22.83 -6.74 25.62
C SER A 105 22.29 -7.23 24.27
N LYS A 106 21.75 -8.45 24.26
CA LYS A 106 21.25 -9.11 23.06
C LYS A 106 19.75 -9.35 23.19
N GLY A 107 19.00 -8.67 22.35
CA GLY A 107 17.55 -8.81 22.27
C GLY A 107 17.13 -9.63 21.05
N THR A 108 15.82 -9.86 20.93
CA THR A 108 15.21 -10.47 19.75
C THR A 108 13.84 -9.87 19.49
N LEU A 109 13.47 -9.73 18.22
CA LEU A 109 12.08 -9.56 17.80
C LEU A 109 11.69 -10.75 16.94
N LYS A 110 10.74 -11.55 17.41
CA LYS A 110 10.13 -12.63 16.62
C LYS A 110 8.87 -12.09 15.97
N VAL A 111 8.76 -12.26 14.66
CA VAL A 111 7.56 -11.96 13.87
C VAL A 111 6.88 -13.27 13.57
N ILE A 112 5.73 -13.50 14.19
CA ILE A 112 4.98 -14.75 14.09
C ILE A 112 4.02 -14.64 12.91
N LEU A 113 4.19 -15.53 11.94
CA LEU A 113 3.34 -15.62 10.75
C LEU A 113 2.31 -16.74 10.89
N THR A 114 1.15 -16.50 10.29
CA THR A 114 0.19 -17.56 10.00
C THR A 114 0.59 -18.35 8.76
N LYS A 115 -0.11 -19.46 8.49
CA LYS A 115 0.06 -20.23 7.25
C LYS A 115 -0.16 -19.40 5.98
N GLY A 116 -0.93 -18.31 6.07
CA GLY A 116 -1.18 -17.37 4.96
C GLY A 116 -0.16 -16.24 4.85
N ALA A 117 0.97 -16.33 5.57
CA ALA A 117 2.02 -15.30 5.63
C ALA A 117 1.58 -13.94 6.20
N PHE A 118 0.47 -13.88 6.93
CA PHE A 118 0.07 -12.69 7.70
C PHE A 118 0.72 -12.69 9.09
N VAL A 119 1.11 -11.52 9.59
CA VAL A 119 1.66 -11.34 10.94
C VAL A 119 0.55 -11.42 11.97
N ASP A 120 0.60 -12.42 12.84
CA ASP A 120 -0.34 -12.61 13.95
C ASP A 120 0.12 -11.85 15.20
N ALA A 121 1.40 -12.05 15.55
CA ALA A 121 1.99 -11.47 16.75
C ALA A 121 3.47 -11.10 16.56
N LEU A 122 3.92 -10.21 17.41
CA LEU A 122 5.32 -9.87 17.61
C LEU A 122 5.73 -10.27 19.02
N ILE A 123 6.84 -11.00 19.17
CA ILE A 123 7.38 -11.33 20.49
C ILE A 123 8.70 -10.59 20.63
N PHE A 124 8.72 -9.60 21.49
CA PHE A 124 9.88 -8.77 21.74
C PHE A 124 10.55 -9.17 23.05
N LYS A 125 11.85 -9.37 22.98
CA LYS A 125 12.73 -9.57 24.13
C LYS A 125 13.83 -8.53 24.05
N LYS A 126 13.87 -7.60 25.00
CA LYS A 126 14.81 -6.47 24.96
C LYS A 126 16.24 -6.89 25.22
N ASP A 127 16.44 -7.84 26.14
CA ASP A 127 17.74 -8.43 26.48
C ASP A 127 17.57 -9.89 26.93
N HIS A 128 18.67 -10.64 27.07
CA HIS A 128 18.71 -12.01 27.55
C HIS A 128 17.99 -12.21 28.89
N ASP A 129 18.13 -11.26 29.80
CA ASP A 129 17.61 -11.36 31.18
C ASP A 129 16.22 -10.71 31.36
N GLU A 130 15.69 -10.06 30.33
CA GLU A 130 14.34 -9.48 30.36
C GLU A 130 13.28 -10.49 29.87
N PRO A 131 12.03 -10.43 30.38
CA PRO A 131 10.97 -11.31 29.92
C PRO A 131 10.59 -11.03 28.46
N GLU A 132 10.04 -12.05 27.78
CA GLU A 132 9.41 -11.86 26.48
C GLU A 132 8.06 -11.14 26.64
N ILE A 133 7.79 -10.18 25.77
CA ILE A 133 6.53 -9.44 25.72
C ILE A 133 5.88 -9.71 24.36
N ILE A 134 4.62 -10.13 24.41
CA ILE A 134 3.84 -10.52 23.23
C ILE A 134 2.95 -9.34 22.83
N PHE A 135 3.00 -8.97 21.56
CA PHE A 135 2.17 -7.95 20.95
C PHE A 135 1.30 -8.55 19.87
N VAL A 136 -0.01 -8.33 19.95
CA VAL A 136 -0.97 -8.92 18.99
C VAL A 136 -1.58 -7.84 18.12
N LEU A 137 -1.63 -8.09 16.81
CA LEU A 137 -2.28 -7.21 15.85
C LEU A 137 -3.80 -7.39 15.91
N PRO A 138 -4.59 -6.30 15.82
CA PRO A 138 -6.04 -6.41 15.76
C PRO A 138 -6.53 -7.00 14.43
N GLU A 139 -7.64 -7.72 14.50
CA GLU A 139 -8.47 -7.98 13.33
C GLU A 139 -9.33 -6.74 12.99
N MET A 140 -9.55 -6.51 11.69
CA MET A 140 -10.53 -5.54 11.22
C MET A 140 -11.97 -6.02 11.53
N THR A 141 -12.82 -5.10 11.98
CA THR A 141 -14.27 -5.35 12.07
C THR A 141 -14.86 -5.64 10.68
N LYS A 142 -16.00 -6.35 10.63
CA LYS A 142 -16.69 -6.65 9.37
C LYS A 142 -17.03 -5.39 8.57
N GLU A 143 -17.44 -4.33 9.26
CA GLU A 143 -17.77 -3.04 8.65
C GLU A 143 -16.54 -2.34 8.05
N SER A 144 -15.45 -2.23 8.81
CA SER A 144 -14.21 -1.61 8.31
C SER A 144 -13.62 -2.40 7.16
N ARG A 145 -13.68 -3.73 7.23
CA ARG A 145 -13.25 -4.62 6.14
C ARG A 145 -14.09 -4.42 4.88
N ALA A 146 -15.41 -4.28 5.00
CA ALA A 146 -16.28 -4.01 3.86
C ALA A 146 -15.98 -2.64 3.22
N LYS A 147 -15.73 -1.61 4.04
CA LYS A 147 -15.34 -0.27 3.56
C LYS A 147 -14.02 -0.30 2.78
N VAL A 148 -12.99 -0.91 3.36
CA VAL A 148 -11.67 -1.06 2.72
C VAL A 148 -11.79 -1.88 1.42
N LYS A 149 -12.48 -3.02 1.45
CA LYS A 149 -12.72 -3.86 0.27
C LYS A 149 -13.48 -3.13 -0.85
N SER A 150 -14.40 -2.24 -0.51
CA SER A 150 -15.13 -1.46 -1.52
C SER A 150 -14.31 -0.35 -2.18
N TYR A 151 -13.16 -0.01 -1.57
CA TYR A 151 -12.34 1.11 -2.00
C TYR A 151 -11.09 0.66 -2.75
N TYR A 152 -10.29 -0.25 -2.20
CA TYR A 152 -9.04 -0.67 -2.83
C TYR A 152 -9.27 -1.73 -3.89
N THR A 153 -8.32 -1.84 -4.82
CA THR A 153 -8.24 -2.99 -5.71
C THR A 153 -7.65 -4.16 -4.92
N ASP A 154 -8.34 -5.29 -4.94
CA ASP A 154 -7.88 -6.51 -4.30
C ASP A 154 -6.99 -7.33 -5.24
N TRP A 155 -6.06 -8.08 -4.66
CA TRP A 155 -5.30 -9.11 -5.35
C TRP A 155 -6.28 -10.12 -5.98
N GLY A 156 -6.06 -10.44 -7.25
CA GLY A 156 -6.94 -11.31 -8.02
C GLY A 156 -8.20 -10.64 -8.60
N GLU A 157 -8.52 -9.38 -8.26
CA GLU A 157 -9.74 -8.70 -8.72
C GLU A 157 -9.63 -8.24 -10.19
N LEU A 158 -8.46 -7.71 -10.57
CA LEU A 158 -8.23 -7.12 -11.88
C LEU A 158 -7.32 -8.01 -12.73
N ALA A 159 -7.92 -8.74 -13.68
CA ALA A 159 -7.19 -9.53 -14.68
C ALA A 159 -6.90 -8.72 -15.96
N ILE A 160 -5.72 -8.94 -16.54
CA ILE A 160 -5.21 -8.28 -17.75
C ILE A 160 -4.64 -9.36 -18.70
N ASP A 161 -5.48 -9.90 -19.58
CA ASP A 161 -5.12 -11.01 -20.47
C ASP A 161 -4.09 -10.61 -21.54
N SER A 162 -4.10 -9.35 -21.97
CA SER A 162 -3.12 -8.75 -22.86
C SER A 162 -2.82 -7.30 -22.46
N PRO A 163 -1.66 -6.74 -22.86
CA PRO A 163 -1.33 -5.33 -22.60
C PRO A 163 -2.40 -4.34 -23.08
N GLU A 164 -3.16 -4.69 -24.12
CA GLU A 164 -4.24 -3.87 -24.65
C GLU A 164 -5.47 -3.80 -23.72
N ASP A 165 -5.67 -4.80 -22.85
CA ASP A 165 -6.84 -4.89 -21.96
C ASP A 165 -6.75 -3.97 -20.74
N VAL A 166 -5.57 -3.38 -20.51
CA VAL A 166 -5.34 -2.40 -19.43
C VAL A 166 -6.10 -1.10 -19.67
N TRP A 167 -6.36 -0.73 -20.92
CA TRP A 167 -6.93 0.56 -21.27
C TRP A 167 -8.40 0.66 -20.83
N GLY A 168 -8.72 1.68 -20.03
CA GLY A 168 -10.03 1.87 -19.40
C GLY A 168 -10.12 1.30 -17.98
N LYS A 169 -9.09 0.62 -17.48
CA LYS A 169 -9.04 0.09 -16.12
C LYS A 169 -8.58 1.15 -15.10
N THR A 170 -8.93 0.92 -13.84
CA THR A 170 -8.52 1.74 -12.70
C THR A 170 -7.98 0.84 -11.61
N ILE A 171 -6.85 1.20 -11.02
CA ILE A 171 -6.28 0.53 -9.85
C ILE A 171 -6.26 1.51 -8.69
N ARG A 172 -6.64 1.02 -7.51
CA ARG A 172 -6.61 1.76 -6.24
C ARG A 172 -5.66 1.03 -5.28
N PRO A 173 -4.38 1.46 -5.22
CA PRO A 173 -3.36 0.78 -4.45
C PRO A 173 -3.57 0.96 -2.94
N PHE A 174 -3.07 -0.01 -2.18
CA PHE A 174 -3.15 -0.05 -0.71
C PHE A 174 -1.86 0.41 -0.03
N PHE A 175 -0.69 0.10 -0.61
CA PHE A 175 0.62 0.54 -0.12
C PHE A 175 1.43 1.23 -1.22
N LYS A 176 2.37 2.06 -0.78
CA LYS A 176 3.49 2.57 -1.58
C LYS A 176 4.81 2.27 -0.86
N ILE A 177 5.78 1.82 -1.63
CA ILE A 177 7.13 1.49 -1.20
C ILE A 177 8.09 2.39 -1.96
N TYR A 178 8.80 3.23 -1.23
CA TYR A 178 9.88 4.04 -1.75
C TYR A 178 11.11 3.15 -1.96
N GLN A 179 11.51 2.86 -3.20
CA GLN A 179 12.54 1.83 -3.42
C GLN A 179 13.93 2.20 -2.90
N ASP A 180 14.28 3.50 -2.85
CA ASP A 180 15.57 3.97 -2.34
C ASP A 180 15.69 3.85 -0.81
N SER A 181 14.65 4.29 -0.09
CA SER A 181 14.64 4.29 1.38
C SER A 181 14.04 3.01 1.96
N LYS A 182 13.37 2.20 1.12
CA LYS A 182 12.53 1.04 1.47
C LYS A 182 11.37 1.36 2.41
N ILE A 183 11.07 2.64 2.64
CA ILE A 183 9.96 3.06 3.50
C ILE A 183 8.64 2.60 2.89
N GLN A 184 7.78 2.01 3.72
CA GLN A 184 6.47 1.53 3.32
C GLN A 184 5.39 2.43 3.94
N GLU A 185 4.48 2.91 3.09
CA GLU A 185 3.40 3.81 3.47
C GLU A 185 2.06 3.20 3.09
N LYS A 186 1.16 3.09 4.06
CA LYS A 186 -0.22 2.65 3.85
C LYS A 186 -1.05 3.83 3.41
N PHE A 187 -1.84 3.67 2.34
CA PHE A 187 -2.81 4.68 1.95
C PHE A 187 -4.08 4.57 2.76
N ASN A 188 -4.69 5.71 3.04
CA ASN A 188 -6.04 5.80 3.57
C ASN A 188 -7.05 6.06 2.45
N PRO A 189 -8.32 5.61 2.56
CA PRO A 189 -9.32 5.89 1.54
C PRO A 189 -9.54 7.39 1.30
N GLY A 190 -9.28 8.22 2.33
CA GLY A 190 -9.33 9.68 2.24
C GLY A 190 -8.30 10.29 1.29
N ASP A 191 -7.21 9.58 0.98
CA ASP A 191 -6.13 10.07 0.11
C ASP A 191 -6.53 10.06 -1.37
N SER A 192 -7.65 9.39 -1.70
CA SER A 192 -8.22 9.34 -3.06
C SER A 192 -7.25 8.81 -4.12
N VAL A 193 -6.27 8.02 -3.69
CA VAL A 193 -5.21 7.49 -4.55
C VAL A 193 -5.78 6.54 -5.59
N ARG A 194 -5.44 6.77 -6.86
CA ARG A 194 -5.80 5.91 -7.98
C ARG A 194 -4.90 6.12 -9.19
N VAL A 195 -4.76 5.08 -9.99
CA VAL A 195 -4.21 5.14 -11.34
C VAL A 195 -5.27 4.72 -12.35
N VAL A 196 -5.42 5.49 -13.43
CA VAL A 196 -6.43 5.28 -14.48
C VAL A 196 -5.74 5.19 -15.83
N PHE A 197 -5.93 4.07 -16.53
CA PHE A 197 -5.42 3.88 -17.89
C PHE A 197 -6.47 4.40 -18.88
N LYS A 198 -6.09 5.37 -19.71
CA LYS A 198 -7.00 6.05 -20.65
C LYS A 198 -6.57 5.83 -22.08
N TYR A 199 -7.55 5.75 -22.97
CA TYR A 199 -7.34 5.81 -24.41
C TYR A 199 -8.34 6.79 -25.05
N LYS A 200 -7.93 7.42 -26.16
CA LYS A 200 -8.75 8.33 -26.95
C LYS A 200 -8.54 8.07 -28.45
N GLU A 201 -9.63 7.89 -29.19
CA GLU A 201 -9.61 7.87 -30.66
C GLU A 201 -9.94 9.27 -31.20
N ILE A 202 -9.07 9.83 -32.05
CA ILE A 202 -9.28 11.11 -32.73
C ILE A 202 -9.47 10.85 -34.22
N VAL A 203 -10.67 11.15 -34.71
CA VAL A 203 -11.01 11.05 -36.13
C VAL A 203 -10.68 12.39 -36.80
N LYS A 204 -9.60 12.47 -37.57
CA LYS A 204 -9.29 13.67 -38.36
C LYS A 204 -10.20 13.71 -39.59
N GLY A 205 -11.35 14.37 -39.44
CA GLY A 205 -12.34 14.56 -40.52
C GLY A 205 -13.62 15.30 -40.09
N LYS A 206 -14.05 15.18 -38.84
CA LYS A 206 -15.10 15.99 -38.18
C LYS A 206 -14.82 15.97 -36.68
N THR A 207 -14.76 17.14 -36.05
CA THR A 207 -14.49 17.31 -34.62
C THR A 207 -15.70 16.85 -33.81
N GLU A 208 -15.77 15.56 -33.50
CA GLU A 208 -16.59 15.07 -32.39
C GLU A 208 -15.67 14.33 -31.40
N GLU A 209 -15.58 14.88 -30.20
CA GLU A 209 -14.75 14.41 -29.12
C GLU A 209 -15.49 13.30 -28.36
N ILE A 210 -15.20 12.03 -28.67
CA ILE A 210 -15.71 10.91 -27.88
C ILE A 210 -14.67 10.54 -26.83
N SER A 211 -14.86 11.01 -25.60
CA SER A 211 -14.17 10.48 -24.42
C SER A 211 -14.95 9.28 -23.89
N ILE A 212 -14.36 8.09 -23.92
CA ILE A 212 -14.92 6.95 -23.17
C ILE A 212 -14.26 7.01 -21.79
N ALA A 213 -14.84 7.82 -20.91
CA ALA A 213 -14.54 7.75 -19.49
C ALA A 213 -15.24 6.50 -18.93
N SER A 214 -14.47 5.62 -18.29
CA SER A 214 -14.99 4.52 -17.49
C SER A 214 -16.05 5.05 -16.51
N LYS A 215 -17.32 4.64 -16.68
CA LYS A 215 -18.39 4.94 -15.72
C LYS A 215 -18.07 4.22 -14.41
N SER A 216 -17.53 4.96 -13.44
CA SER A 216 -17.49 4.58 -12.04
C SER A 216 -18.92 4.52 -11.52
N ASN A 217 -19.41 3.34 -11.13
CA ASN A 217 -20.70 3.17 -10.46
C ASN A 217 -20.66 3.78 -9.04
N GLN A 218 -21.24 4.96 -8.86
CA GLN A 218 -21.87 5.39 -7.61
C GLN A 218 -23.14 6.20 -7.93
N PRO A 219 -24.24 6.04 -7.16
CA PRO A 219 -25.52 6.65 -7.47
C PRO A 219 -25.56 8.12 -7.03
N VAL A 220 -25.81 9.04 -7.96
CA VAL A 220 -26.18 10.42 -7.62
C VAL A 220 -27.70 10.48 -7.54
N ILE A 221 -28.19 10.81 -6.35
CA ILE A 221 -29.59 11.16 -6.11
C ILE A 221 -29.82 12.55 -6.73
N GLU A 222 -30.56 12.60 -7.83
CA GLU A 222 -31.12 13.85 -8.37
C GLU A 222 -32.22 14.35 -7.43
N LYS A 223 -32.04 15.55 -6.87
CA LYS A 223 -33.16 16.44 -6.55
C LYS A 223 -33.10 17.64 -7.49
N LYS A 224 -34.13 17.73 -8.33
CA LYS A 224 -34.50 18.91 -9.11
C LYS A 224 -34.93 20.02 -8.17
N GLU A 225 -34.44 21.23 -8.41
CA GLU A 225 -35.22 22.46 -8.33
C GLU A 225 -34.60 23.51 -9.27
N THR A 226 -35.46 24.37 -9.81
CA THR A 226 -35.24 25.15 -11.03
C THR A 226 -35.45 26.64 -10.73
N VAL A 227 -34.89 27.52 -11.57
CA VAL A 227 -35.17 28.97 -11.78
C VAL A 227 -34.55 29.91 -10.71
N ALA A 228 -33.93 31.07 -10.95
CA ALA A 228 -33.89 32.06 -12.04
C ALA A 228 -32.47 32.70 -12.12
N GLU A 229 -31.88 32.94 -13.30
CA GLU A 229 -31.86 34.21 -14.04
C GLU A 229 -31.29 35.42 -13.25
N ILE A 230 -30.11 35.92 -13.67
CA ILE A 230 -29.78 37.35 -13.88
C ILE A 230 -28.42 37.44 -14.63
N SER A 231 -28.44 38.32 -15.63
CA SER A 231 -27.39 38.79 -16.52
C SER A 231 -26.29 39.61 -15.84
N GLU A 232 -25.06 39.57 -16.37
CA GLU A 232 -24.40 40.71 -17.04
C GLU A 232 -22.88 40.47 -17.28
N GLU A 233 -22.55 40.50 -18.57
CA GLU A 233 -21.35 41.02 -19.24
C GLU A 233 -20.22 41.69 -18.41
N LYS A 234 -18.97 41.19 -18.54
CA LYS A 234 -17.83 41.99 -19.07
C LYS A 234 -16.53 41.22 -19.30
N ASN A 235 -16.14 41.24 -20.57
CA ASN A 235 -14.80 41.34 -21.17
C ASN A 235 -13.61 41.67 -20.22
N GLU A 236 -12.51 40.91 -20.29
CA GLU A 236 -11.14 41.42 -20.54
C GLU A 236 -10.09 40.30 -20.75
N LYS A 237 -9.03 40.68 -21.47
CA LYS A 237 -8.04 39.90 -22.22
C LYS A 237 -6.96 39.19 -21.38
N PRO A 238 -6.17 38.27 -21.98
CA PRO A 238 -5.20 37.42 -21.30
C PRO A 238 -3.89 38.15 -21.02
N MET A 239 -3.30 37.92 -19.84
CA MET A 239 -1.97 38.40 -19.51
C MET A 239 -1.03 37.23 -19.24
N GLU A 240 -0.04 37.20 -20.11
CA GLU A 240 1.22 36.47 -20.16
C GLU A 240 2.08 36.67 -18.91
N SER A 241 2.69 35.59 -18.40
CA SER A 241 4.10 35.56 -17.98
C SER A 241 4.46 34.18 -17.41
N ALA A 242 5.37 33.51 -18.10
CA ALA A 242 6.20 32.45 -17.54
C ALA A 242 7.25 33.08 -16.59
N PRO A 243 7.81 32.28 -15.67
CA PRO A 243 9.22 32.42 -15.36
C PRO A 243 10.00 31.14 -15.63
N GLU A 244 11.13 31.34 -16.31
CA GLU A 244 12.31 30.48 -16.35
C GLU A 244 12.72 30.06 -14.92
N ILE A 245 13.17 28.81 -14.78
CA ILE A 245 13.93 28.38 -13.59
C ILE A 245 15.32 28.00 -14.09
N GLU A 246 16.28 28.79 -13.61
CA GLU A 246 17.71 28.62 -13.79
C GLU A 246 18.23 27.36 -13.09
N GLU A 247 19.08 26.67 -13.82
CA GLU A 247 19.91 25.56 -13.40
C GLU A 247 21.04 26.09 -12.50
N SER A 248 21.15 25.58 -11.27
CA SER A 248 22.39 25.69 -10.50
C SER A 248 22.71 24.36 -9.83
N THR A 249 23.71 23.71 -10.43
CA THR A 249 24.54 22.67 -9.82
C THR A 249 25.33 23.26 -8.67
N GLU A 250 25.38 22.60 -7.52
CA GLU A 250 26.59 22.67 -6.69
C GLU A 250 26.79 21.38 -5.87
N ASN A 251 27.85 20.69 -6.29
CA ASN A 251 28.48 19.58 -5.61
C ASN A 251 29.06 20.05 -4.28
N ASN A 252 28.86 19.28 -3.20
CA ASN A 252 29.86 19.20 -2.12
C ASN A 252 29.69 17.92 -1.30
N SER A 253 30.34 16.87 -1.78
CA SER A 253 30.72 15.67 -1.02
C SER A 253 32.03 15.93 -0.26
N PRO A 254 32.09 15.80 1.07
CA PRO A 254 33.36 15.65 1.76
C PRO A 254 33.78 14.17 1.76
N PHE A 255 34.77 13.90 0.93
CA PHE A 255 35.77 12.85 1.06
C PHE A 255 36.27 12.73 2.51
N PHE A 256 36.34 11.52 3.09
CA PHE A 256 37.44 11.17 3.99
C PHE A 256 37.81 9.68 3.88
N SER A 257 39.13 9.48 3.86
CA SER A 257 39.87 8.35 3.33
C SER A 257 39.84 7.09 4.19
N SER A 258 39.77 5.94 3.52
CA SER A 258 40.14 4.63 4.07
C SER A 258 41.65 4.54 4.30
N PRO A 259 42.13 3.91 5.39
CA PRO A 259 43.48 3.35 5.43
C PRO A 259 43.54 1.97 4.75
N LYS A 260 44.64 1.75 4.02
CA LYS A 260 45.03 0.49 3.34
C LYS A 260 45.22 -0.69 4.32
N PRO A 261 45.11 -1.94 3.83
CA PRO A 261 45.28 -3.16 4.63
C PRO A 261 46.77 -3.49 4.85
N LYS A 262 47.08 -4.13 5.98
CA LYS A 262 48.34 -4.84 6.23
C LYS A 262 48.10 -6.35 6.31
N GLU A 263 49.10 -7.05 5.81
CA GLU A 263 49.20 -8.48 5.50
C GLU A 263 48.96 -9.45 6.66
N GLU A 264 48.66 -10.66 6.19
CA GLU A 264 48.56 -11.99 6.79
C GLU A 264 49.40 -12.28 8.04
N ALA A 265 48.78 -13.02 8.97
CA ALA A 265 49.46 -14.06 9.71
C ALA A 265 48.51 -15.23 10.01
N ASP A 266 49.05 -16.39 9.67
CA ASP A 266 48.65 -17.77 9.82
C ASP A 266 48.24 -18.20 11.25
N SER A 267 47.64 -19.39 11.29
CA SER A 267 47.58 -20.37 12.39
C SER A 267 46.28 -20.52 13.17
N GLY A 268 45.77 -21.76 13.14
CA GLY A 268 45.13 -22.37 14.29
C GLY A 268 43.65 -22.69 14.13
N SER A 269 43.35 -23.75 13.38
CA SER A 269 42.15 -24.56 13.63
C SER A 269 42.19 -25.11 15.07
N PRO A 270 41.05 -25.13 15.78
CA PRO A 270 40.73 -26.36 16.50
C PRO A 270 39.32 -26.83 16.19
N PHE A 271 39.28 -28.11 15.84
CA PHE A 271 38.16 -29.02 15.97
C PHE A 271 37.31 -28.73 17.21
N PHE A 272 36.00 -28.61 17.04
CA PHE A 272 35.06 -29.01 18.09
C PHE A 272 34.00 -29.94 17.51
N SER A 273 34.05 -31.16 18.03
CA SER A 273 33.16 -32.28 17.77
C SER A 273 31.72 -31.97 18.20
N SER A 274 30.78 -32.34 17.34
CA SER A 274 29.35 -32.43 17.65
C SER A 274 29.07 -33.46 18.74
N PRO A 275 28.16 -33.18 19.69
CA PRO A 275 27.39 -34.22 20.35
C PRO A 275 26.04 -34.41 19.65
N LYS A 276 25.71 -35.67 19.34
CA LYS A 276 24.37 -36.13 18.92
C LYS A 276 23.32 -35.83 20.01
N PRO A 277 22.04 -35.66 19.62
CA PRO A 277 20.95 -35.33 20.53
C PRO A 277 20.53 -36.55 21.36
N LYS A 278 20.16 -36.30 22.63
CA LYS A 278 19.33 -37.22 23.42
C LYS A 278 17.87 -36.86 23.19
N GLU A 279 17.11 -37.87 22.81
CA GLU A 279 15.65 -37.88 22.84
C GLU A 279 15.17 -37.71 24.28
N GLU A 280 14.25 -36.77 24.50
CA GLU A 280 13.30 -36.86 25.59
C GLU A 280 11.98 -36.24 25.15
N ASN A 281 10.95 -37.10 25.18
CA ASN A 281 9.55 -36.74 25.03
C ASN A 281 9.13 -35.79 26.17
N THR A 282 8.21 -34.87 25.86
CA THR A 282 6.86 -34.78 26.44
C THR A 282 6.38 -33.34 26.61
N THR A 283 5.11 -33.16 26.21
CA THR A 283 4.09 -32.24 26.76
C THR A 283 4.06 -30.77 26.31
N GLY A 284 3.02 -30.45 25.53
CA GLY A 284 2.12 -29.36 25.91
C GLY A 284 2.15 -28.11 25.03
N SER A 285 1.61 -28.18 23.81
CA SER A 285 1.12 -27.00 23.09
C SER A 285 -0.32 -26.71 23.51
N PRO A 286 -0.64 -25.53 24.09
CA PRO A 286 -2.03 -25.17 24.35
C PRO A 286 -2.70 -24.66 23.07
N PHE A 287 -3.58 -25.48 22.53
CA PHE A 287 -4.65 -25.10 21.60
C PHE A 287 -5.56 -24.09 22.29
N PHE A 288 -5.74 -22.89 21.72
CA PHE A 288 -6.85 -22.02 22.08
C PHE A 288 -8.08 -22.42 21.26
N SER A 289 -9.00 -23.15 21.90
CA SER A 289 -10.37 -23.33 21.44
C SER A 289 -11.28 -22.47 22.32
N THR A 290 -11.82 -21.39 21.77
CA THR A 290 -12.88 -20.62 22.41
C THR A 290 -14.23 -21.24 22.08
N SER A 291 -14.74 -22.04 22.99
CA SER A 291 -16.17 -22.34 23.12
C SER A 291 -16.83 -21.22 23.91
N GLY A 292 -17.67 -20.42 23.27
CA GLY A 292 -18.49 -19.39 23.90
C GLY A 292 -19.94 -19.58 23.49
N GLU A 293 -20.79 -19.72 24.50
CA GLU A 293 -22.22 -20.04 24.47
C GLU A 293 -23.07 -19.23 23.49
N GLU A 294 -23.95 -19.93 22.77
CA GLU A 294 -25.13 -19.36 22.12
C GLU A 294 -26.10 -18.81 23.18
N LYS A 295 -26.40 -17.52 23.11
CA LYS A 295 -27.64 -16.95 23.62
C LYS A 295 -28.48 -16.46 22.44
N GLU A 296 -29.59 -17.16 22.21
CA GLU A 296 -30.71 -16.69 21.38
C GLU A 296 -31.32 -15.43 22.01
N GLU A 297 -31.55 -14.39 21.20
CA GLU A 297 -32.59 -13.37 21.39
C GLU A 297 -32.88 -12.68 20.03
N PRO A 298 -34.01 -11.97 19.86
CA PRO A 298 -35.04 -12.36 18.90
C PRO A 298 -34.96 -11.67 17.53
N LYS A 299 -35.57 -12.35 16.56
CA LYS A 299 -35.78 -11.99 15.16
C LYS A 299 -36.71 -10.76 15.00
N PRO A 300 -36.30 -9.67 14.33
CA PRO A 300 -37.23 -8.70 13.79
C PRO A 300 -37.66 -9.05 12.35
N GLU A 301 -38.93 -8.76 12.06
CA GLU A 301 -39.66 -9.02 10.82
C GLU A 301 -39.10 -8.27 9.58
N PRO A 302 -39.39 -8.77 8.35
CA PRO A 302 -38.77 -8.29 7.12
C PRO A 302 -39.38 -6.97 6.62
N VAL A 303 -38.51 -5.99 6.36
CA VAL A 303 -38.83 -4.75 5.60
C VAL A 303 -38.50 -5.02 4.11
N PRO A 304 -39.34 -4.59 3.15
CA PRO A 304 -39.33 -5.10 1.78
C PRO A 304 -38.06 -4.76 0.99
N THR A 305 -37.44 -5.80 0.42
CA THR A 305 -36.35 -5.74 -0.56
C THR A 305 -36.83 -5.26 -1.92
N ALA A 306 -36.28 -4.14 -2.39
CA ALA A 306 -36.27 -3.80 -3.81
C ALA A 306 -35.37 -4.79 -4.59
N PRO A 307 -35.66 -5.10 -5.87
CA PRO A 307 -34.99 -6.17 -6.59
C PRO A 307 -33.57 -5.78 -6.97
N VAL A 308 -32.59 -6.46 -6.38
CA VAL A 308 -31.19 -6.42 -6.80
C VAL A 308 -31.05 -7.30 -8.05
N ALA A 309 -30.88 -6.68 -9.21
CA ALA A 309 -30.51 -7.38 -10.43
C ALA A 309 -29.14 -8.05 -10.26
N SER A 310 -29.06 -9.35 -10.55
CA SER A 310 -27.85 -10.16 -10.52
C SER A 310 -26.78 -9.61 -11.46
N LYS A 311 -25.59 -9.30 -10.91
CA LYS A 311 -24.39 -8.82 -11.64
C LYS A 311 -24.08 -9.65 -12.90
N GLU A 312 -24.26 -10.97 -12.83
CA GLU A 312 -23.96 -11.90 -13.92
C GLU A 312 -24.78 -11.69 -15.21
N LYS A 313 -25.96 -11.06 -15.10
CA LYS A 313 -26.80 -10.74 -16.28
C LYS A 313 -26.40 -9.42 -16.95
N VAL A 314 -25.80 -8.51 -16.18
CA VAL A 314 -25.35 -7.19 -16.65
C VAL A 314 -24.01 -7.31 -17.39
N ASP A 315 -23.12 -8.20 -16.94
CA ASP A 315 -21.80 -8.39 -17.57
C ASP A 315 -21.90 -9.00 -18.99
N LYS A 316 -22.86 -9.91 -19.21
CA LYS A 316 -23.12 -10.51 -20.55
C LYS A 316 -23.75 -9.53 -21.54
N GLU A 317 -24.66 -8.66 -21.08
CA GLU A 317 -25.24 -7.62 -21.95
C GLU A 317 -24.21 -6.54 -22.33
N VAL A 318 -23.25 -6.24 -21.45
CA VAL A 318 -22.19 -5.25 -21.72
C VAL A 318 -21.15 -5.79 -22.71
N GLU A 319 -20.75 -7.06 -22.61
CA GLU A 319 -19.86 -7.68 -23.59
C GLU A 319 -20.48 -7.77 -24.99
N GLU A 320 -21.78 -8.11 -25.08
CA GLU A 320 -22.49 -8.21 -26.34
C GLU A 320 -22.67 -6.84 -27.01
N VAL A 321 -22.85 -5.77 -26.22
CA VAL A 321 -22.89 -4.39 -26.72
C VAL A 321 -21.51 -3.92 -27.19
N ILE A 322 -20.42 -4.27 -26.50
CA ILE A 322 -19.06 -3.92 -26.93
C ILE A 322 -18.69 -4.66 -28.22
N ALA A 323 -19.06 -5.93 -28.37
CA ALA A 323 -18.87 -6.70 -29.59
C ALA A 323 -19.67 -6.13 -30.78
N LYS A 324 -20.94 -5.78 -30.58
CA LYS A 324 -21.79 -5.15 -31.61
C LYS A 324 -21.30 -3.74 -32.00
N VAL A 325 -20.75 -2.97 -31.06
CA VAL A 325 -20.13 -1.66 -31.37
C VAL A 325 -18.84 -1.83 -32.17
N LYS A 326 -18.07 -2.91 -31.95
CA LYS A 326 -16.88 -3.25 -32.77
C LYS A 326 -17.27 -3.68 -34.19
N GLU A 327 -18.34 -4.45 -34.38
CA GLU A 327 -18.83 -4.87 -35.71
C GLU A 327 -19.45 -3.72 -36.51
N VAL A 328 -20.33 -2.91 -35.91
CA VAL A 328 -20.98 -1.78 -36.60
C VAL A 328 -19.96 -0.68 -36.97
N LYS A 329 -18.87 -0.53 -36.21
CA LYS A 329 -17.74 0.33 -36.60
C LYS A 329 -16.97 -0.23 -37.79
N ASN A 330 -16.88 -1.55 -37.98
CA ASN A 330 -16.13 -2.17 -39.08
C ASN A 330 -16.83 -2.04 -40.45
N GLU A 331 -18.16 -2.01 -40.49
CA GLU A 331 -18.91 -1.84 -41.74
C GLU A 331 -18.91 -0.39 -42.25
N LYS A 332 -19.03 0.61 -41.35
CA LYS A 332 -18.93 2.04 -41.74
C LYS A 332 -17.52 2.48 -42.15
N ARG A 333 -16.49 1.67 -41.86
CA ARG A 333 -15.06 1.95 -42.14
C ARG A 333 -14.61 1.64 -43.58
N LYS A 334 -15.40 0.92 -44.39
CA LYS A 334 -14.97 0.51 -45.73
C LYS A 334 -15.00 1.62 -46.79
N ASN A 335 -15.67 2.76 -46.56
CA ASN A 335 -15.94 3.75 -47.62
C ASN A 335 -15.44 5.19 -47.36
N ALA A 336 -14.58 5.45 -46.37
CA ALA A 336 -13.97 6.78 -46.21
C ALA A 336 -12.50 6.67 -45.76
N LYS A 337 -11.58 7.30 -46.51
CA LYS A 337 -10.16 7.49 -46.13
C LYS A 337 -10.09 8.44 -44.93
N VAL A 338 -10.40 7.94 -43.75
CA VAL A 338 -10.37 8.70 -42.50
C VAL A 338 -9.10 8.33 -41.75
N LYS A 339 -8.29 9.34 -41.38
CA LYS A 339 -7.12 9.14 -40.52
C LYS A 339 -7.57 9.09 -39.07
N ILE A 340 -7.45 7.92 -38.45
CA ILE A 340 -7.70 7.70 -37.02
C ILE A 340 -6.37 7.82 -36.28
N GLU A 341 -6.31 8.68 -35.27
CA GLU A 341 -5.16 8.83 -34.36
C GLU A 341 -5.57 8.33 -32.98
N GLN A 342 -4.83 7.37 -32.42
CA GLN A 342 -5.07 6.85 -31.07
C GLN A 342 -4.06 7.46 -30.10
N ARG A 343 -4.54 7.88 -28.92
CA ARG A 343 -3.69 8.43 -27.84
C ARG A 343 -3.98 7.69 -26.55
N TYR A 344 -2.92 7.37 -25.83
CA TYR A 344 -2.95 6.61 -24.59
C TYR A 344 -2.30 7.41 -23.46
N SER A 345 -2.86 7.36 -22.26
CA SER A 345 -2.26 7.98 -21.08
C SER A 345 -2.54 7.19 -19.81
N ILE A 346 -1.65 7.31 -18.83
CA ILE A 346 -1.82 6.79 -17.48
C ILE A 346 -1.95 8.00 -16.55
N ASP A 347 -3.12 8.15 -15.93
CA ASP A 347 -3.42 9.27 -15.05
C ASP A 347 -3.32 8.82 -13.60
N LEU A 348 -2.37 9.39 -12.86
CA LEU A 348 -2.13 9.11 -11.44
C LEU A 348 -2.68 10.26 -10.60
N THR A 349 -3.47 9.93 -9.59
CA THR A 349 -3.94 10.86 -8.55
C THR A 349 -3.45 10.37 -7.20
N PHE A 350 -2.78 11.23 -6.44
CA PHE A 350 -2.30 10.91 -5.09
C PHE A 350 -2.13 12.17 -4.26
N ARG A 351 -2.11 11.99 -2.93
CA ARG A 351 -1.81 13.05 -1.96
C ARG A 351 -0.36 12.94 -1.54
N GLU A 352 0.35 14.06 -1.49
CA GLU A 352 1.67 14.17 -0.88
C GLU A 352 1.55 15.05 0.38
N GLU A 353 2.05 14.56 1.50
CA GLU A 353 2.14 15.31 2.75
C GLU A 353 3.56 15.86 2.92
N TYR A 354 3.65 17.15 3.23
CA TYR A 354 4.90 17.86 3.45
C TYR A 354 5.24 17.91 4.94
N LYS A 355 6.52 18.19 5.24
CA LYS A 355 7.03 18.24 6.62
C LYS A 355 6.37 19.31 7.49
N ASP A 356 5.75 20.32 6.89
CA ASP A 356 5.00 21.37 7.56
C ASP A 356 3.55 20.95 7.91
N GLY A 357 3.17 19.71 7.59
CA GLY A 357 1.83 19.17 7.81
C GLY A 357 0.81 19.59 6.74
N THR A 358 1.23 20.33 5.71
CA THR A 358 0.37 20.61 4.57
C THR A 358 0.32 19.40 3.64
N SER A 359 -0.80 19.24 2.92
CA SER A 359 -0.97 18.17 1.95
C SER A 359 -1.44 18.72 0.62
N THR A 360 -0.88 18.23 -0.49
CA THR A 360 -1.36 18.61 -1.83
C THR A 360 -1.79 17.39 -2.63
N LEU A 361 -2.87 17.57 -3.40
CA LEU A 361 -3.39 16.55 -4.30
C LEU A 361 -2.72 16.71 -5.66
N HIS A 362 -1.89 15.77 -6.05
CA HIS A 362 -1.29 15.71 -7.36
C HIS A 362 -2.19 14.97 -8.34
N ARG A 363 -2.26 15.49 -9.57
CA ARG A 363 -2.88 14.84 -10.72
C ARG A 363 -1.89 14.89 -11.86
N LEU A 364 -1.33 13.74 -12.19
CA LEU A 364 -0.28 13.61 -13.19
C LEU A 364 -0.82 12.77 -14.34
N SER A 365 -0.47 13.15 -15.56
CA SER A 365 -0.80 12.38 -16.75
C SER A 365 0.50 11.98 -17.44
N PHE A 366 0.65 10.68 -17.64
CA PHE A 366 1.79 10.06 -18.32
C PHE A 366 1.34 9.64 -19.71
N PRO A 367 1.67 10.42 -20.77
CA PRO A 367 1.33 10.04 -22.13
C PRO A 367 2.15 8.81 -22.53
N VAL A 368 1.49 7.78 -23.04
CA VAL A 368 2.12 6.53 -23.44
C VAL A 368 2.31 6.50 -24.95
N LYS A 369 3.54 6.25 -25.37
CA LYS A 369 3.93 6.13 -26.79
C LYS A 369 3.99 4.69 -27.25
N LYS A 370 4.49 3.81 -26.39
CA LYS A 370 4.70 2.38 -26.67
C LYS A 370 4.56 1.58 -25.38
N TRP A 371 4.27 0.30 -25.51
CA TRP A 371 4.34 -0.64 -24.41
C TRP A 371 4.92 -1.98 -24.88
N ALA A 372 5.51 -2.72 -23.95
CA ALA A 372 6.04 -4.05 -24.17
C ALA A 372 5.79 -4.91 -22.92
N GLU A 373 5.55 -6.19 -23.12
CA GLU A 373 5.44 -7.16 -22.02
C GLU A 373 6.73 -7.99 -21.95
N ARG A 374 7.14 -8.31 -20.73
CA ARG A 374 8.20 -9.27 -20.42
C ARG A 374 7.63 -10.34 -19.50
N GLU A 375 8.12 -11.55 -19.66
CA GLU A 375 7.75 -12.70 -18.84
C GLU A 375 8.99 -13.23 -18.11
N ASP A 376 8.86 -13.53 -16.83
CA ASP A 376 9.84 -14.29 -16.07
C ASP A 376 9.44 -15.77 -16.05
N GLU A 377 10.18 -16.59 -16.78
CA GLU A 377 9.93 -18.04 -16.88
C GLU A 377 10.19 -18.77 -15.54
N ASN A 378 10.91 -18.15 -14.60
CA ASN A 378 11.28 -18.75 -13.32
C ASN A 378 10.35 -18.33 -12.16
N ALA A 379 9.35 -17.49 -12.43
CA ALA A 379 8.39 -17.04 -11.42
C ALA A 379 7.62 -18.23 -10.83
N LYS A 380 7.58 -18.34 -9.51
CA LYS A 380 6.80 -19.38 -8.82
C LYS A 380 5.31 -19.04 -8.81
N PRO A 381 4.43 -20.02 -8.55
CA PRO A 381 3.01 -19.74 -8.32
C PRO A 381 2.81 -18.68 -7.25
N GLY A 382 2.04 -17.63 -7.56
CA GLY A 382 1.78 -16.49 -6.68
C GLY A 382 2.83 -15.36 -6.75
N GLU A 383 3.95 -15.55 -7.45
CA GLU A 383 4.92 -14.47 -7.73
C GLU A 383 4.52 -13.66 -8.97
N GLU A 384 5.15 -12.49 -9.13
CA GLU A 384 5.00 -11.64 -10.31
C GLU A 384 5.67 -12.34 -11.51
N LYS A 385 4.89 -12.67 -12.53
CA LYS A 385 5.34 -13.39 -13.71
C LYS A 385 5.46 -12.48 -14.93
N TYR A 386 4.51 -11.57 -15.11
CA TYR A 386 4.50 -10.66 -16.25
C TYR A 386 4.75 -9.22 -15.78
N GLN A 387 5.56 -8.50 -16.55
CA GLN A 387 5.82 -7.08 -16.39
C GLN A 387 5.45 -6.37 -17.70
N ILE A 388 4.48 -5.46 -17.64
CA ILE A 388 4.14 -4.59 -18.75
C ILE A 388 4.83 -3.25 -18.54
N GLU A 389 5.71 -2.90 -19.47
CA GLU A 389 6.42 -1.63 -19.54
C GLU A 389 5.67 -0.66 -20.44
N PHE A 390 5.32 0.52 -19.94
CA PHE A 390 4.77 1.63 -20.71
C PHE A 390 5.81 2.74 -20.84
N GLN A 391 6.22 3.02 -22.08
CA GLN A 391 7.18 4.07 -22.41
C GLN A 391 6.48 5.36 -22.76
N GLY A 392 6.87 6.46 -22.11
CA GLY A 392 6.28 7.78 -22.32
C GLY A 392 7.19 8.74 -23.07
N GLU A 393 7.05 10.03 -22.78
CA GLU A 393 7.96 11.07 -23.29
C GLU A 393 9.28 11.10 -22.51
N GLY A 394 10.40 11.18 -23.25
CA GLY A 394 11.74 11.06 -22.69
C GLY A 394 12.04 9.62 -22.25
N ASN A 395 12.96 9.46 -21.28
CA ASN A 395 13.32 8.16 -20.69
C ASN A 395 12.38 7.77 -19.52
N LYS A 396 11.15 8.28 -19.50
CA LYS A 396 10.19 7.99 -18.42
C LYS A 396 9.45 6.69 -18.73
N VAL A 397 9.40 5.82 -17.73
CA VAL A 397 8.81 4.48 -17.83
C VAL A 397 7.84 4.27 -16.67
N PHE A 398 6.78 3.53 -16.93
CA PHE A 398 5.81 3.04 -15.95
C PHE A 398 5.72 1.52 -16.09
N TYR A 399 5.73 0.79 -14.97
CA TYR A 399 5.61 -0.67 -14.99
C TYR A 399 4.32 -1.13 -14.32
N LEU A 400 3.72 -2.18 -14.85
CA LEU A 400 2.60 -2.90 -14.23
C LEU A 400 3.01 -4.37 -14.06
N TYR A 401 2.79 -4.91 -12.86
CA TYR A 401 3.18 -6.28 -12.50
C TYR A 401 1.94 -7.15 -12.37
N LEU A 402 2.02 -8.35 -12.96
CA LEU A 402 0.93 -9.33 -12.98
C LEU A 402 1.40 -10.69 -12.49
N THR A 403 0.51 -11.44 -11.85
CA THR A 403 0.74 -12.85 -11.46
C THR A 403 0.72 -13.80 -12.66
N THR A 404 0.98 -15.08 -12.41
CA THR A 404 0.81 -16.15 -13.41
C THR A 404 -0.62 -16.21 -13.98
N GLU A 405 -1.62 -15.93 -13.16
CA GLU A 405 -3.04 -15.82 -13.51
C GLU A 405 -3.40 -14.48 -14.19
N ARG A 406 -2.38 -13.66 -14.50
CA ARG A 406 -2.50 -12.35 -15.14
C ARG A 406 -3.33 -11.34 -14.33
N THR A 407 -3.31 -11.46 -13.01
CA THR A 407 -3.97 -10.52 -12.11
C THR A 407 -2.99 -9.47 -11.59
N VAL A 408 -3.43 -8.22 -11.46
CA VAL A 408 -2.58 -7.10 -11.04
C VAL A 408 -2.12 -7.26 -9.58
N THR A 409 -0.83 -7.13 -9.33
CA THR A 409 -0.23 -7.10 -7.98
C THR A 409 0.26 -5.71 -7.59
N ALA A 410 0.86 -5.00 -8.54
CA ALA A 410 1.53 -3.74 -8.28
C ALA A 410 1.74 -2.93 -9.55
N PHE A 411 2.08 -1.66 -9.39
CA PHE A 411 2.68 -0.85 -10.45
C PHE A 411 3.87 -0.08 -9.90
N GLU A 412 4.75 0.39 -10.79
CA GLU A 412 5.91 1.17 -10.41
C GLU A 412 6.08 2.40 -11.29
N TRP A 413 6.41 3.51 -10.64
CA TRP A 413 6.67 4.77 -11.30
C TRP A 413 7.61 5.61 -10.44
N ARG A 414 8.63 6.23 -11.06
CA ARG A 414 9.63 7.08 -10.36
C ARG A 414 10.28 6.42 -9.14
N ASN A 415 10.65 5.15 -9.27
CA ASN A 415 11.30 4.40 -8.19
C ASN A 415 10.41 4.21 -6.94
N GLU A 416 9.10 4.29 -7.14
CA GLU A 416 8.09 3.97 -6.13
C GLU A 416 7.26 2.80 -6.63
N LYS A 417 7.18 1.72 -5.82
CA LYS A 417 6.33 0.55 -6.10
C LYS A 417 5.03 0.67 -5.30
N TRP A 418 3.90 0.57 -5.97
CA TRP A 418 2.57 0.75 -5.40
C TRP A 418 1.84 -0.59 -5.47
N LEU A 419 1.49 -1.14 -4.32
CA LEU A 419 0.91 -2.48 -4.19
C LEU A 419 -0.62 -2.42 -4.11
N VAL A 420 -1.30 -3.41 -4.69
CA VAL A 420 -2.73 -3.65 -4.41
C VAL A 420 -2.91 -4.31 -3.03
N ARG A 421 -4.15 -4.55 -2.61
CA ARG A 421 -4.45 -5.16 -1.31
C ARG A 421 -4.42 -6.69 -1.37
N ASP A 422 -3.77 -7.35 -0.42
CA ASP A 422 -3.61 -8.83 -0.34
C ASP A 422 -4.85 -9.65 0.06
#